data_AF-A0A372L7S4-F1
#
_entry.id   AF-A0A372L7S4-F1
#
_cell.length_a   1.000
_cell.length_b   1.000
_cell.length_c   1.000
_cell.angle_alpha   90.00
_cell.angle_beta   90.00
_cell.angle_gamma   90.00
#
_symmetry.space_group_name_H-M   'P 1'
#
loop_
_entity.id
_entity.type
_entity.pdbx_description
1 polymer ?
#
loop_
_entity_poly.entity_id
_entity_poly.type
_entity_poly.pdbx_seq_one_letter_code
_entity_poly.pdbx_strand_id
1 'polypeptide(L)'
;MKKKIVSIIGAGLLTYSIAAPQAYAESNSLQTDLNYQKIRQQISHPCKPAFDPFKRVQIPGFSKTSAITKSDTDYDVEDEPNDYENNANRISFNRMMLGNLPYYDFDVYALKVTKPGLVLVGGMTESPNIDLIHALFTKDMGNDPSKFKYLGLERDESAGITVMAYRVYKPGTYFIYVADADNQYGYDNNTPEDIYGIMAFWEDITPPAAPKVKKVDDNDKSVKGTAEAGSTVTVKAGSKTLGSSKANSKGAFSVTIKPQKYKTTLTVTAKDKAGNVSKKATVRVAKH
;
A
#
# COMPACT_ATOMS: atom_id res chain seq x y z
N MET A 1 -12.80 -45.68 -26.92
CA MET A 1 -13.95 -45.58 -25.99
C MET A 1 -13.43 -45.55 -24.55
N LYS A 2 -14.01 -44.65 -23.74
CA LYS A 2 -13.68 -44.30 -22.34
C LYS A 2 -13.78 -45.48 -21.36
N LYS A 3 -13.00 -45.43 -20.28
CA LYS A 3 -13.39 -45.68 -18.87
C LYS A 3 -12.26 -45.20 -17.94
N LYS A 4 -12.32 -43.94 -17.50
CA LYS A 4 -12.54 -43.50 -16.11
C LYS A 4 -11.71 -44.28 -15.07
N ILE A 5 -10.62 -43.67 -14.61
CA ILE A 5 -10.10 -43.84 -13.25
C ILE A 5 -10.32 -42.51 -12.54
N VAL A 6 -11.24 -42.51 -11.59
CA VAL A 6 -11.36 -41.50 -10.55
C VAL A 6 -10.16 -41.72 -9.63
N SER A 7 -9.31 -40.71 -9.48
CA SER A 7 -8.30 -40.71 -8.44
C SER A 7 -8.54 -39.50 -7.54
N ILE A 8 -9.24 -39.80 -6.45
CA ILE A 8 -9.27 -38.99 -5.24
C ILE A 8 -7.85 -39.08 -4.67
N ILE A 9 -7.02 -38.08 -4.97
CA ILE A 9 -5.83 -37.75 -4.18
C ILE A 9 -6.21 -36.41 -3.60
N GLY A 10 -6.88 -36.39 -2.46
CA GLY A 10 -6.27 -36.78 -1.21
C GLY A 10 -5.96 -35.46 -0.53
N ALA A 11 -6.79 -35.14 0.47
CA ALA A 11 -6.64 -34.03 1.38
C ALA A 11 -5.21 -34.03 1.94
N GLY A 12 -4.31 -33.39 1.21
CA GLY A 12 -2.99 -33.04 1.68
C GLY A 12 -3.20 -31.87 2.61
N LEU A 13 -3.23 -32.19 3.90
CA LEU A 13 -2.89 -31.30 5.01
C LEU A 13 -1.83 -30.29 4.51
N LEU A 14 -2.26 -29.11 4.06
CA LEU A 14 -1.37 -27.97 3.98
C LEU A 14 -1.24 -27.48 5.42
N THR A 15 -0.45 -28.21 6.21
CA THR A 15 0.29 -27.59 7.32
C THR A 15 1.39 -26.73 6.71
N TYR A 16 1.01 -25.78 5.86
CA TYR A 16 1.82 -24.60 5.71
C TYR A 16 1.59 -23.86 7.01
N SER A 17 2.66 -23.75 7.79
CA SER A 17 2.78 -22.71 8.77
C SER A 17 2.67 -21.38 8.03
N ILE A 18 1.45 -20.94 7.75
CA ILE A 18 1.12 -19.53 7.75
C ILE A 18 1.63 -19.04 9.09
N ALA A 19 2.85 -18.50 9.10
CA ALA A 19 3.30 -17.62 10.15
C ALA A 19 2.56 -16.27 10.00
N ALA A 20 1.24 -16.35 9.89
CA ALA A 20 0.28 -15.30 10.20
C ALA A 20 -0.46 -15.86 11.42
N PRO A 21 -0.50 -15.16 12.55
CA PRO A 21 -0.91 -15.76 13.81
C PRO A 21 -2.38 -16.21 13.74
N GLN A 22 -2.59 -17.52 13.77
CA GLN A 22 -3.79 -18.17 14.33
C GLN A 22 -3.82 -18.02 15.87
N ALA A 23 -3.47 -16.84 16.39
CA ALA A 23 -3.46 -16.58 17.81
C ALA A 23 -4.20 -15.28 18.11
N TYR A 24 -5.14 -15.40 19.04
CA TYR A 24 -5.96 -14.37 19.68
C TYR A 24 -7.30 -14.06 19.01
N ALA A 25 -8.26 -14.96 19.26
CA ALA A 25 -9.50 -14.51 19.87
C ALA A 25 -9.18 -13.83 21.21
N GLU A 26 -9.81 -12.68 21.44
CA GLU A 26 -9.69 -11.81 22.61
C GLU A 26 -8.29 -11.19 22.86
N SER A 27 -8.02 -10.02 22.29
CA SER A 27 -7.00 -9.13 22.87
C SER A 27 -7.31 -7.65 22.65
N ASN A 28 -7.67 -6.99 23.76
CA ASN A 28 -7.61 -5.56 24.09
C ASN A 28 -7.17 -4.58 22.98
N SER A 29 -7.88 -3.45 22.89
CA SER A 29 -7.51 -2.23 22.13
C SER A 29 -6.01 -1.86 22.17
N LEU A 30 -5.31 -2.17 23.27
CA LEU A 30 -3.87 -2.02 23.44
C LEU A 30 -3.01 -2.83 22.44
N GLN A 31 -3.44 -4.03 22.03
CA GLN A 31 -2.70 -4.89 21.10
C GLN A 31 -2.84 -4.39 19.65
N THR A 32 -4.03 -3.90 19.29
CA THR A 32 -4.29 -3.16 18.05
C THR A 32 -3.44 -1.88 17.98
N ASP A 33 -3.43 -1.09 19.05
CA ASP A 33 -2.60 0.12 19.16
C ASP A 33 -1.09 -0.19 19.05
N LEU A 34 -0.61 -1.28 19.65
CA LEU A 34 0.79 -1.71 19.54
C LEU A 34 1.15 -2.16 18.13
N ASN A 35 0.27 -2.90 17.45
CA ASN A 35 0.48 -3.30 16.05
C ASN A 35 0.46 -2.09 15.12
N TYR A 36 -0.44 -1.16 15.37
CA TYR A 36 -0.52 0.11 14.67
C TYR A 36 0.75 0.95 14.82
N GLN A 37 1.28 1.10 16.03
CA GLN A 37 2.55 1.78 16.27
C GLN A 37 3.71 1.06 15.60
N LYS A 38 3.73 -0.28 15.57
CA LYS A 38 4.77 -1.06 14.86
C LYS A 38 4.70 -0.85 13.35
N ILE A 39 3.52 -0.86 12.75
CA ILE A 39 3.32 -0.58 11.32
C ILE A 39 3.78 0.85 11.01
N ARG A 40 3.36 1.83 11.82
CA ARG A 40 3.84 3.22 11.70
C ARG A 40 5.36 3.32 11.84
N GLN A 41 6.00 2.61 12.76
CA GLN A 41 7.46 2.63 12.91
C GLN A 41 8.16 2.07 11.67
N GLN A 42 7.64 0.99 11.08
CA GLN A 42 8.17 0.40 9.85
C GLN A 42 8.00 1.29 8.62
N ILE A 43 6.98 2.18 8.63
CA ILE A 43 6.70 3.14 7.56
C ILE A 43 7.39 4.51 7.79
N SER A 44 7.61 4.93 9.04
CA SER A 44 7.92 6.33 9.42
C SER A 44 9.39 6.79 9.27
N HIS A 45 10.28 6.01 8.66
CA HIS A 45 11.68 6.42 8.46
C HIS A 45 12.10 6.44 6.97
N PRO A 46 12.57 7.57 6.40
CA PRO A 46 12.33 8.97 6.75
C PRO A 46 11.43 9.66 5.69
N CYS A 47 10.51 10.51 6.16
CA CYS A 47 9.95 11.69 5.47
C CYS A 47 8.43 11.85 5.30
N LYS A 48 7.64 11.37 6.25
CA LYS A 48 6.40 12.07 6.66
C LYS A 48 6.32 12.10 8.19
N PRO A 49 6.05 13.24 8.85
CA PRO A 49 5.46 13.21 10.18
C PRO A 49 4.04 12.63 10.03
N ALA A 50 3.71 11.62 10.84
CA ALA A 50 2.37 11.05 11.00
C ALA A 50 1.64 10.62 9.71
N PHE A 51 2.25 9.75 8.89
CA PHE A 51 1.49 9.00 7.89
C PHE A 51 0.64 7.94 8.60
N ASP A 52 -0.68 8.05 8.45
CA ASP A 52 -1.68 7.12 8.95
C ASP A 52 -2.32 6.42 7.76
N PRO A 53 -1.86 5.22 7.39
CA PRO A 53 -2.40 4.52 6.23
C PRO A 53 -3.90 4.28 6.37
N PHE A 54 -4.39 4.06 7.59
CA PHE A 54 -5.74 3.56 7.86
C PHE A 54 -6.77 4.69 7.90
N LYS A 55 -6.40 5.93 8.30
CA LYS A 55 -7.29 7.10 8.16
C LYS A 55 -7.59 7.51 6.72
N ARG A 56 -6.78 7.08 5.74
CA ARG A 56 -7.03 7.31 4.31
C ARG A 56 -7.84 6.19 3.66
N VAL A 57 -7.88 5.02 4.29
CA VAL A 57 -8.72 3.90 3.87
C VAL A 57 -10.13 4.19 4.32
N GLN A 58 -10.85 4.97 3.52
CA GLN A 58 -12.30 5.08 3.64
C GLN A 58 -12.87 3.98 2.76
N ILE A 59 -13.26 2.87 3.37
CA ILE A 59 -14.04 1.84 2.68
C ILE A 59 -15.50 2.24 2.82
N PRO A 60 -16.21 2.54 1.72
CA PRO A 60 -17.63 2.84 1.80
C PRO A 60 -18.40 1.59 2.25
N GLY A 61 -19.36 1.74 3.15
CA GLY A 61 -20.33 0.67 3.44
C GLY A 61 -21.25 0.41 2.25
N PHE A 62 -21.85 -0.77 2.17
CA PHE A 62 -22.74 -1.16 1.07
C PHE A 62 -23.93 -1.96 1.61
N SER A 63 -25.17 -1.58 1.31
CA SER A 63 -26.34 -2.24 1.91
C SER A 63 -26.72 -3.55 1.21
N LYS A 64 -27.00 -4.61 1.99
CA LYS A 64 -27.57 -5.91 1.56
C LYS A 64 -28.83 -5.87 0.67
N THR A 65 -29.50 -4.73 0.57
CA THR A 65 -30.91 -4.67 0.11
C THR A 65 -31.10 -4.37 -1.38
N SER A 66 -30.04 -4.12 -2.13
CA SER A 66 -30.15 -3.89 -3.57
C SER A 66 -29.35 -4.96 -4.30
N ALA A 67 -29.95 -5.63 -5.27
CA ALA A 67 -29.22 -6.45 -6.22
C ALA A 67 -28.05 -5.61 -6.75
N ILE A 68 -26.83 -5.91 -6.34
CA ILE A 68 -25.65 -5.17 -6.74
C ILE A 68 -25.51 -5.42 -8.25
N THR A 69 -25.80 -4.40 -9.04
CA THR A 69 -25.73 -4.51 -10.50
C THR A 69 -24.46 -3.83 -10.97
N LYS A 70 -23.82 -4.37 -12.02
CA LYS A 70 -22.62 -3.80 -12.66
C LYS A 70 -22.78 -2.34 -13.15
N SER A 71 -23.99 -1.77 -13.08
CA SER A 71 -24.27 -0.38 -13.44
C SER A 71 -24.04 0.64 -12.32
N ASP A 72 -23.84 0.21 -11.08
CA ASP A 72 -23.51 1.15 -10.00
C ASP A 72 -22.11 1.74 -10.19
N THR A 73 -22.00 3.06 -10.11
CA THR A 73 -20.75 3.76 -10.46
C THR A 73 -19.71 3.74 -9.34
N ASP A 74 -20.14 3.45 -8.12
CA ASP A 74 -19.38 3.67 -6.89
C ASP A 74 -18.49 2.46 -6.53
N TYR A 75 -18.79 1.29 -7.10
CA TYR A 75 -18.07 0.04 -6.90
C TYR A 75 -17.96 -0.74 -8.22
N ASP A 76 -16.98 -1.65 -8.28
CA ASP A 76 -16.94 -2.73 -9.25
C ASP A 76 -17.62 -3.97 -8.65
N VAL A 77 -18.10 -4.85 -9.51
CA VAL A 77 -18.64 -6.15 -9.15
C VAL A 77 -17.81 -7.19 -9.86
N GLU A 78 -17.46 -8.27 -9.17
CA GLU A 78 -16.66 -9.34 -9.74
C GLU A 78 -17.38 -10.05 -10.92
N ASP A 79 -16.60 -10.86 -11.64
CA ASP A 79 -17.09 -11.70 -12.73
C ASP A 79 -16.76 -13.15 -12.42
N GLU A 80 -17.76 -13.93 -12.02
CA GLU A 80 -17.57 -15.37 -11.80
C GLU A 80 -17.42 -16.18 -13.10
N PRO A 81 -16.59 -17.26 -13.12
CA PRO A 81 -15.71 -17.70 -12.03
C PRO A 81 -14.44 -16.85 -11.94
N ASN A 82 -13.93 -16.56 -10.73
CA ASN A 82 -12.67 -15.82 -10.55
C ASN A 82 -11.60 -16.53 -9.68
N ASP A 83 -11.78 -17.83 -9.46
CA ASP A 83 -11.06 -18.67 -8.48
C ASP A 83 -9.58 -18.95 -8.78
N TYR A 84 -9.06 -18.49 -9.93
CA TYR A 84 -7.68 -18.73 -10.34
C TYR A 84 -7.03 -17.46 -10.91
N GLU A 85 -5.70 -17.40 -10.87
CA GLU A 85 -4.97 -16.23 -11.34
C GLU A 85 -5.12 -15.92 -12.84
N ASN A 86 -5.55 -16.90 -13.65
CA ASN A 86 -5.74 -16.75 -15.09
C ASN A 86 -7.11 -16.16 -15.47
N ASN A 87 -8.12 -16.28 -14.61
CA ASN A 87 -9.45 -15.67 -14.74
C ASN A 87 -9.70 -14.55 -13.71
N ALA A 88 -8.77 -14.32 -12.78
CA ALA A 88 -8.82 -13.28 -11.76
C ALA A 88 -9.33 -11.92 -12.26
N ASN A 89 -10.33 -11.37 -11.57
CA ASN A 89 -10.80 -10.01 -11.82
C ASN A 89 -9.70 -9.00 -11.55
N ARG A 90 -9.69 -7.90 -12.31
CA ARG A 90 -8.72 -6.82 -12.10
C ARG A 90 -9.26 -5.84 -11.08
N ILE A 91 -8.53 -5.67 -10.00
CA ILE A 91 -8.82 -4.62 -9.01
C ILE A 91 -7.98 -3.37 -9.30
N SER A 92 -8.63 -2.22 -9.25
CA SER A 92 -7.99 -0.91 -9.39
C SER A 92 -7.76 -0.28 -8.03
N PHE A 93 -6.71 0.54 -7.90
CA PHE A 93 -6.51 1.31 -6.67
C PHE A 93 -7.63 2.31 -6.47
N ASN A 94 -8.06 2.47 -5.21
CA ASN A 94 -9.11 3.38 -4.77
C ASN A 94 -10.50 3.09 -5.37
N ARG A 95 -10.76 1.84 -5.75
CA ARG A 95 -12.08 1.39 -6.19
C ARG A 95 -12.41 0.09 -5.47
N MET A 96 -13.58 0.04 -4.84
CA MET A 96 -14.05 -1.16 -4.14
C MET A 96 -14.55 -2.17 -5.18
N MET A 97 -14.19 -3.43 -4.99
CA MET A 97 -14.72 -4.58 -5.71
C MET A 97 -15.63 -5.33 -4.76
N LEU A 98 -16.87 -5.56 -5.17
CA LEU A 98 -17.84 -6.36 -4.44
C LEU A 98 -17.88 -7.77 -5.00
N GLY A 99 -17.90 -8.74 -4.10
CA GLY A 99 -17.99 -10.14 -4.43
C GLY A 99 -18.87 -10.92 -3.46
N ASN A 100 -19.17 -12.17 -3.80
CA ASN A 100 -19.77 -13.14 -2.90
C ASN A 100 -18.88 -14.38 -2.79
N LEU A 101 -19.02 -15.11 -1.70
CA LEU A 101 -18.33 -16.38 -1.50
C LEU A 101 -19.37 -17.48 -1.28
N PRO A 102 -20.13 -17.91 -2.31
CA PRO A 102 -21.05 -19.03 -2.17
C PRO A 102 -20.30 -20.34 -1.86
N TYR A 103 -21.05 -21.42 -1.62
CA TYR A 103 -20.50 -22.69 -1.15
C TYR A 103 -19.23 -23.18 -1.88
N TYR A 104 -18.11 -23.28 -1.16
CA TYR A 104 -16.77 -23.65 -1.65
C TYR A 104 -16.18 -22.71 -2.71
N ASP A 105 -16.44 -21.41 -2.60
CA ASP A 105 -15.84 -20.40 -3.45
C ASP A 105 -14.55 -19.80 -2.86
N PHE A 106 -13.67 -19.37 -3.75
CA PHE A 106 -12.43 -18.68 -3.44
C PHE A 106 -12.20 -17.65 -4.51
N ASP A 107 -11.91 -16.40 -4.15
CA ASP A 107 -11.71 -15.36 -5.14
C ASP A 107 -10.25 -14.96 -5.28
N VAL A 108 -9.87 -14.63 -6.51
CA VAL A 108 -8.54 -14.14 -6.84
C VAL A 108 -8.65 -12.83 -7.62
N TYR A 109 -8.04 -11.78 -7.07
CA TYR A 109 -8.00 -10.46 -7.71
C TYR A 109 -6.60 -10.07 -8.14
N ALA A 110 -6.44 -9.74 -9.41
CA ALA A 110 -5.19 -9.26 -9.98
C ALA A 110 -5.02 -7.74 -9.76
N LEU A 111 -4.00 -7.37 -8.97
CA LEU A 111 -3.63 -5.98 -8.69
C LEU A 111 -2.35 -5.58 -9.45
N LYS A 112 -2.43 -4.55 -10.28
CA LYS A 112 -1.27 -4.02 -11.02
C LYS A 112 -0.55 -2.92 -10.23
N VAL A 113 0.64 -3.23 -9.71
CA VAL A 113 1.52 -2.25 -9.06
C VAL A 113 2.56 -1.73 -10.07
N THR A 114 2.52 -0.44 -10.40
CA THR A 114 3.43 0.13 -11.40
C THR A 114 4.72 0.70 -10.82
N LYS A 115 4.77 0.93 -9.50
CA LYS A 115 5.91 1.54 -8.80
C LYS A 115 6.06 0.96 -7.40
N PRO A 116 7.29 0.86 -6.85
CA PRO A 116 7.50 0.54 -5.45
C PRO A 116 6.74 1.52 -4.55
N GLY A 117 6.23 1.03 -3.44
CA GLY A 117 5.40 1.83 -2.56
C GLY A 117 4.78 1.01 -1.43
N LEU A 118 3.81 1.61 -0.77
CA LEU A 118 2.95 0.93 0.20
C LEU A 118 1.67 0.53 -0.51
N VAL A 119 1.30 -0.75 -0.39
CA VAL A 119 -0.01 -1.27 -0.79
C VAL A 119 -0.79 -1.59 0.47
N LEU A 120 -2.03 -1.10 0.55
CA LEU A 120 -2.98 -1.49 1.59
C LEU A 120 -4.10 -2.27 0.91
N VAL A 121 -4.50 -3.38 1.51
CA VAL A 121 -5.64 -4.17 1.05
C VAL A 121 -6.66 -4.21 2.18
N GLY A 122 -7.78 -3.52 1.99
CA GLY A 122 -8.92 -3.50 2.90
C GLY A 122 -9.95 -4.53 2.45
N GLY A 123 -10.43 -5.33 3.39
CA GLY A 123 -11.56 -6.24 3.22
C GLY A 123 -12.62 -5.92 4.26
N MET A 124 -13.89 -6.07 3.88
CA MET A 124 -15.02 -5.93 4.80
C MET A 124 -16.18 -6.82 4.37
N THR A 125 -17.08 -7.11 5.29
CA THR A 125 -18.33 -7.80 5.02
C THR A 125 -19.42 -7.25 5.91
N GLU A 126 -20.65 -7.19 5.38
CA GLU A 126 -21.85 -6.93 6.19
C GLU A 126 -22.57 -8.24 6.56
N SER A 127 -22.07 -9.38 6.08
CA SER A 127 -22.64 -10.68 6.42
C SER A 127 -22.00 -11.28 7.67
N PRO A 128 -22.81 -11.69 8.66
CA PRO A 128 -22.29 -12.47 9.79
C PRO A 128 -21.90 -13.91 9.39
N ASN A 129 -22.24 -14.32 8.17
CA ASN A 129 -21.89 -15.61 7.60
C ASN A 129 -20.51 -15.62 6.96
N ILE A 130 -19.89 -14.46 6.73
CA ILE A 130 -18.55 -14.39 6.14
C ILE A 130 -17.52 -14.01 7.20
N ASP A 131 -16.57 -14.90 7.51
CA ASP A 131 -15.34 -14.55 8.23
C ASP A 131 -14.23 -14.24 7.22
N LEU A 132 -14.30 -13.03 6.67
CA LEU A 132 -13.49 -12.63 5.51
C LEU A 132 -11.99 -12.66 5.84
N ILE A 133 -11.26 -13.50 5.11
CA ILE A 133 -9.80 -13.46 5.07
C ILE A 133 -9.32 -13.04 3.69
N HIS A 134 -8.29 -12.20 3.67
CA HIS A 134 -7.64 -11.79 2.44
C HIS A 134 -6.14 -11.61 2.62
N ALA A 135 -5.37 -11.89 1.58
CA ALA A 135 -3.93 -11.66 1.59
C ALA A 135 -3.34 -11.43 0.20
N LEU A 136 -2.30 -10.60 0.15
CA LEU A 136 -1.54 -10.31 -1.06
C LEU A 136 -0.42 -11.33 -1.27
N PHE A 137 -0.33 -11.87 -2.47
CA PHE A 137 0.72 -12.77 -2.93
C PHE A 137 1.29 -12.33 -4.29
N THR A 138 2.40 -12.95 -4.65
CA THR A 138 2.82 -13.01 -6.05
C THR A 138 2.21 -14.25 -6.70
N LYS A 139 2.47 -14.41 -8.00
CA LYS A 139 1.99 -15.54 -8.80
C LYS A 139 2.17 -16.89 -8.07
N ASP A 140 1.21 -17.79 -8.23
CA ASP A 140 1.17 -19.14 -7.68
C ASP A 140 1.22 -19.14 -6.15
N MET A 141 0.50 -18.20 -5.51
CA MET A 141 0.56 -17.94 -4.06
C MET A 141 1.99 -17.69 -3.53
N GLY A 142 2.90 -17.22 -4.38
CA GLY A 142 4.29 -17.03 -4.02
C GLY A 142 4.48 -15.89 -3.01
N ASN A 143 5.27 -16.13 -1.97
CA ASN A 143 5.73 -15.09 -1.04
C ASN A 143 7.20 -14.74 -1.34
N ASP A 144 7.44 -13.95 -2.40
CA ASP A 144 8.78 -13.50 -2.78
C ASP A 144 9.20 -12.27 -1.96
N PRO A 145 10.08 -12.40 -0.95
CA PRO A 145 10.49 -11.30 -0.09
C PRO A 145 11.30 -10.23 -0.85
N SER A 146 11.79 -10.53 -2.07
CA SER A 146 12.45 -9.56 -2.94
C SER A 146 11.44 -8.64 -3.67
N LYS A 147 10.16 -9.02 -3.69
CA LYS A 147 9.08 -8.29 -4.36
C LYS A 147 8.21 -7.53 -3.38
N PHE A 148 7.90 -8.09 -2.22
CA PHE A 148 7.12 -7.40 -1.19
C PHE A 148 7.40 -7.93 0.21
N LYS A 149 6.91 -7.20 1.22
CA LYS A 149 6.95 -7.59 2.63
C LYS A 149 5.64 -7.21 3.30
N TYR A 150 5.00 -8.17 3.96
CA TYR A 150 3.89 -7.90 4.87
C TYR A 150 4.37 -7.11 6.10
N LEU A 151 3.67 -6.04 6.43
CA LEU A 151 4.01 -5.12 7.53
C LEU A 151 3.12 -5.32 8.76
N GLY A 152 1.91 -5.82 8.57
CA GLY A 152 0.90 -6.01 9.61
C GLY A 152 -0.50 -5.72 9.11
N LEU A 153 -1.47 -5.87 10.01
CA LEU A 153 -2.88 -5.56 9.78
C LEU A 153 -3.45 -4.68 10.88
N GLU A 154 -4.58 -4.06 10.58
CA GLU A 154 -5.48 -3.39 11.52
C GLU A 154 -6.90 -3.91 11.31
N ARG A 155 -7.67 -4.02 12.40
CA ARG A 155 -9.09 -4.36 12.34
C ARG A 155 -9.90 -3.29 13.04
N ASP A 156 -10.97 -2.85 12.39
CA ASP A 156 -12.08 -2.15 13.03
C ASP A 156 -13.20 -3.16 13.24
N GLU A 157 -13.27 -3.70 14.46
CA GLU A 157 -14.29 -4.69 14.85
C GLU A 157 -15.71 -4.11 14.81
N SER A 158 -15.87 -2.80 15.02
CA SER A 158 -17.19 -2.16 14.99
C SER A 158 -17.72 -1.99 13.57
N ALA A 159 -16.82 -1.84 12.60
CA ALA A 159 -17.15 -1.70 11.18
C ALA A 159 -17.00 -3.00 10.37
N GLY A 160 -16.49 -4.08 10.96
CA GLY A 160 -16.21 -5.33 10.23
C GLY A 160 -15.10 -5.19 9.19
N ILE A 161 -14.19 -4.24 9.36
CA ILE A 161 -13.14 -3.91 8.39
C ILE A 161 -11.81 -4.50 8.84
N THR A 162 -11.10 -5.21 7.95
CA THR A 162 -9.70 -5.59 8.13
C THR A 162 -8.85 -4.95 7.04
N VAL A 163 -7.75 -4.28 7.40
CA VAL A 163 -6.80 -3.70 6.43
C VAL A 163 -5.42 -4.30 6.64
N MET A 164 -4.87 -4.91 5.59
CA MET A 164 -3.52 -5.46 5.56
C MET A 164 -2.55 -4.54 4.81
N ALA A 165 -1.36 -4.32 5.38
CA ALA A 165 -0.35 -3.43 4.84
C ALA A 165 0.86 -4.20 4.29
N TYR A 166 1.27 -3.87 3.07
CA TYR A 166 2.39 -4.48 2.36
C TYR A 166 3.34 -3.42 1.80
N ARG A 167 4.64 -3.57 2.08
CA ARG A 167 5.66 -2.82 1.34
C ARG A 167 5.98 -3.55 0.05
N VAL A 168 5.73 -2.91 -1.09
CA VAL A 168 6.05 -3.47 -2.41
C VAL A 168 7.33 -2.83 -2.94
N TYR A 169 8.31 -3.65 -3.32
CA TYR A 169 9.64 -3.22 -3.74
C TYR A 169 9.82 -3.15 -5.26
N LYS A 170 8.98 -3.86 -6.02
CA LYS A 170 9.12 -3.99 -7.48
C LYS A 170 7.78 -3.79 -8.17
N PRO A 171 7.74 -3.12 -9.34
CA PRO A 171 6.56 -3.15 -10.19
C PRO A 171 6.23 -4.59 -10.60
N GLY A 172 4.94 -4.90 -10.70
CA GLY A 172 4.48 -6.25 -10.97
C GLY A 172 2.97 -6.37 -10.94
N THR A 173 2.48 -7.56 -11.28
CA THR A 173 1.13 -7.97 -10.95
C THR A 173 1.21 -8.80 -9.68
N TYR A 174 0.36 -8.48 -8.72
CA TYR A 174 0.18 -9.18 -7.46
C TYR A 174 -1.25 -9.70 -7.41
N PHE A 175 -1.51 -10.71 -6.58
CA PHE A 175 -2.81 -11.34 -6.47
C PHE A 175 -3.31 -11.22 -5.04
N ILE A 176 -4.55 -10.77 -4.87
CA ILE A 176 -5.24 -10.78 -3.59
C ILE A 176 -6.12 -12.02 -3.61
N TYR A 177 -5.84 -12.94 -2.71
CA TYR A 177 -6.68 -14.10 -2.48
C TYR A 177 -7.67 -13.74 -1.39
N VAL A 178 -8.94 -14.05 -1.62
CA VAL A 178 -10.05 -13.80 -0.69
C VAL A 178 -10.77 -15.12 -0.46
N ALA A 179 -11.11 -15.39 0.79
CA ALA A 179 -11.80 -16.61 1.16
C ALA A 179 -12.62 -16.39 2.44
N ASP A 180 -13.50 -17.33 2.70
CA ASP A 180 -14.16 -17.46 3.99
C ASP A 180 -13.33 -18.32 4.94
N ALA A 181 -13.15 -17.86 6.17
CA ALA A 181 -12.49 -18.61 7.23
C ALA A 181 -13.48 -19.26 8.22
N ASP A 182 -14.79 -19.11 8.01
CA ASP A 182 -15.84 -19.59 8.90
C ASP A 182 -16.00 -21.13 8.87
N ASN A 183 -14.97 -21.86 9.29
CA ASN A 183 -15.05 -23.31 9.42
C ASN A 183 -15.83 -23.75 10.69
N GLN A 184 -16.90 -23.02 11.04
CA GLN A 184 -17.76 -23.37 12.16
C GLN A 184 -18.60 -24.59 11.76
N TYR A 185 -18.16 -25.77 12.21
CA TYR A 185 -18.84 -27.07 12.06
C TYR A 185 -18.79 -27.72 10.67
N GLY A 186 -17.93 -27.24 9.76
CA GLY A 186 -17.74 -27.86 8.44
C GLY A 186 -18.92 -27.65 7.47
N TYR A 187 -19.78 -26.67 7.75
CA TYR A 187 -20.84 -26.21 6.86
C TYR A 187 -20.61 -24.75 6.56
N ASP A 188 -20.16 -24.48 5.34
CA ASP A 188 -20.24 -23.16 4.72
C ASP A 188 -21.74 -22.84 4.55
N ASN A 189 -22.15 -21.73 5.16
CA ASN A 189 -23.54 -21.28 5.23
C ASN A 189 -23.78 -20.02 4.37
N ASN A 190 -22.80 -19.65 3.55
CA ASN A 190 -22.82 -18.48 2.72
C ASN A 190 -23.86 -18.65 1.62
N THR A 191 -24.63 -17.60 1.38
CA THR A 191 -25.56 -17.53 0.26
C THR A 191 -25.05 -16.53 -0.78
N PRO A 192 -25.53 -16.57 -2.04
CA PRO A 192 -25.15 -15.57 -3.04
C PRO A 192 -25.49 -14.12 -2.66
N GLU A 193 -26.34 -13.92 -1.65
CA GLU A 193 -26.70 -12.64 -1.07
C GLU A 193 -25.72 -12.16 0.02
N ASP A 194 -24.82 -13.04 0.48
CA ASP A 194 -23.73 -12.68 1.39
C ASP A 194 -22.59 -12.06 0.59
N ILE A 195 -22.38 -10.76 0.79
CA ILE A 195 -21.46 -9.95 -0.01
C ILE A 195 -20.31 -9.49 0.88
N TYR A 196 -19.11 -9.53 0.31
CA TYR A 196 -17.93 -8.86 0.85
C TYR A 196 -17.47 -7.75 -0.10
N GLY A 197 -16.64 -6.85 0.42
CA GLY A 197 -15.95 -5.83 -0.34
C GLY A 197 -14.46 -5.92 -0.15
N ILE A 198 -13.71 -5.86 -1.24
CA ILE A 198 -12.24 -5.76 -1.25
C ILE A 198 -11.79 -4.48 -1.96
N MET A 199 -10.79 -3.81 -1.41
CA MET A 199 -10.29 -2.55 -1.95
C MET A 199 -8.80 -2.42 -1.74
N ALA A 200 -8.09 -1.96 -2.78
CA ALA A 200 -6.65 -1.72 -2.71
C ALA A 200 -6.33 -0.23 -2.73
N PHE A 201 -5.32 0.18 -1.97
CA PHE A 201 -4.76 1.53 -1.96
C PHE A 201 -3.26 1.48 -2.24
N TRP A 202 -2.73 2.50 -2.92
CA TRP A 202 -1.31 2.65 -3.15
C TRP A 202 -0.84 4.03 -2.71
N GLU A 203 0.28 4.06 -2.00
CA GLU A 203 0.93 5.28 -1.55
C GLU A 203 2.42 5.25 -1.88
N ASP A 204 2.90 6.35 -2.47
CA ASP A 204 4.33 6.53 -2.69
C ASP A 204 5.02 6.87 -1.37
N ILE A 205 5.85 5.94 -0.89
CA ILE A 205 6.67 6.08 0.31
C ILE A 205 8.17 6.15 -0.03
N THR A 206 8.52 6.34 -1.29
CA THR A 206 9.91 6.36 -1.75
C THR A 206 10.42 7.79 -1.80
N PRO A 207 11.40 8.17 -0.96
CA PRO A 207 11.98 9.51 -1.04
C PRO A 207 12.71 9.76 -2.37
N PRO A 208 12.66 10.99 -2.90
CA PRO A 208 13.49 11.36 -4.03
C PRO A 208 14.98 11.26 -3.67
N ALA A 209 15.82 11.06 -4.69
CA ALA A 209 17.27 11.10 -4.51
C ALA A 209 17.73 12.47 -3.94
N ALA A 210 18.85 12.46 -3.20
CA ALA A 210 19.45 13.70 -2.71
C ALA A 210 19.75 14.66 -3.87
N PRO A 211 19.43 15.96 -3.76
CA PRO A 211 19.76 16.94 -4.78
C PRO A 211 21.26 16.96 -5.08
N LYS A 212 21.64 17.14 -6.34
CA LYS A 212 23.01 17.46 -6.71
C LYS A 212 23.13 18.96 -6.83
N VAL A 213 24.01 19.57 -6.04
CA VAL A 213 24.16 21.02 -5.94
C VAL A 213 25.45 21.43 -6.63
N LYS A 214 25.40 22.49 -7.46
CA LYS A 214 26.60 23.09 -8.04
C LYS A 214 27.41 23.83 -6.97
N LYS A 215 28.65 24.21 -7.28
CA LYS A 215 29.45 25.09 -6.42
C LYS A 215 28.66 26.38 -6.15
N VAL A 216 28.75 26.88 -4.91
CA VAL A 216 28.16 28.14 -4.46
C VAL A 216 29.29 28.97 -3.85
N ASP A 217 29.43 30.22 -4.26
CA ASP A 217 30.36 31.19 -3.67
C ASP A 217 29.65 32.23 -2.80
N ASP A 218 30.43 33.12 -2.18
CA ASP A 218 29.94 34.14 -1.26
C ASP A 218 29.33 35.39 -1.93
N ASN A 219 29.31 35.45 -3.27
CA ASN A 219 28.62 36.46 -4.07
C ASN A 219 27.36 35.91 -4.76
N ASP A 220 27.19 34.59 -4.84
CA ASP A 220 26.06 33.93 -5.46
C ASP A 220 24.71 34.32 -4.84
N LYS A 221 23.76 34.67 -5.71
CA LYS A 221 22.37 34.99 -5.34
C LYS A 221 21.40 33.83 -5.57
N SER A 222 21.94 32.65 -5.89
CA SER A 222 21.14 31.47 -6.17
C SER A 222 21.91 30.19 -5.94
N VAL A 223 21.20 29.14 -5.51
CA VAL A 223 21.73 27.77 -5.45
C VAL A 223 21.12 26.98 -6.59
N LYS A 224 21.97 26.47 -7.48
CA LYS A 224 21.58 25.75 -8.69
C LYS A 224 21.98 24.29 -8.61
N GLY A 225 21.22 23.42 -9.29
CA GLY A 225 21.50 21.99 -9.27
C GLY A 225 20.45 21.16 -9.99
N THR A 226 20.44 19.87 -9.68
CA THR A 226 19.44 18.91 -10.15
C THR A 226 18.78 18.16 -8.99
N ALA A 227 17.49 17.91 -9.10
CA ALA A 227 16.69 17.09 -8.19
C ALA A 227 15.63 16.31 -9.00
N GLU A 228 14.81 15.50 -8.34
CA GLU A 228 13.68 14.84 -9.00
C GLU A 228 12.75 15.87 -9.67
N ALA A 229 12.33 15.61 -10.90
CA ALA A 229 11.50 16.53 -11.67
C ALA A 229 10.17 16.81 -10.96
N GLY A 230 9.79 18.09 -10.85
CA GLY A 230 8.58 18.52 -10.16
C GLY A 230 8.66 18.51 -8.62
N SER A 231 9.76 18.02 -8.04
CA SER A 231 9.98 18.09 -6.59
C SER A 231 10.26 19.53 -6.12
N THR A 232 9.92 19.83 -4.87
CA THR A 232 10.20 21.11 -4.23
C THR A 232 11.55 21.06 -3.52
N VAL A 233 12.51 21.85 -4.00
CA VAL A 233 13.86 21.94 -3.44
C VAL A 233 13.93 23.07 -2.41
N THR A 234 14.34 22.75 -1.19
CA THR A 234 14.52 23.71 -0.09
C THR A 234 16.00 23.84 0.26
N VAL A 235 16.48 25.08 0.41
CA VAL A 235 17.85 25.40 0.84
C VAL A 235 17.83 26.01 2.24
N LYS A 236 18.69 25.52 3.13
CA LYS A 236 18.85 26.03 4.49
C LYS A 236 20.31 26.30 4.86
N ALA A 237 20.54 27.26 5.75
CA ALA A 237 21.78 27.42 6.50
C ALA A 237 21.49 27.16 7.99
N GLY A 238 22.02 26.06 8.53
CA GLY A 238 21.60 25.57 9.85
C GLY A 238 20.09 25.27 9.87
N SER A 239 19.36 25.83 10.84
CA SER A 239 17.89 25.71 10.94
C SER A 239 17.13 26.69 10.04
N LYS A 240 17.79 27.74 9.54
CA LYS A 240 17.15 28.82 8.78
C LYS A 240 16.92 28.43 7.32
N THR A 241 15.68 28.49 6.87
CA THR A 241 15.34 28.39 5.44
C THR A 241 15.76 29.67 4.71
N LEU A 242 16.55 29.50 3.65
CA LEU A 242 17.02 30.59 2.79
C LEU A 242 16.11 30.81 1.58
N GLY A 243 15.55 29.73 1.05
CA GLY A 243 14.66 29.77 -0.11
C GLY A 243 14.16 28.39 -0.51
N SER A 244 13.21 28.36 -1.44
CA SER A 244 12.65 27.15 -2.03
C SER A 244 12.29 27.38 -3.50
N SER A 245 12.37 26.35 -4.34
CA SER A 245 11.92 26.39 -5.73
C SER A 245 11.53 24.98 -6.21
N LYS A 246 10.67 24.87 -7.22
CA LYS A 246 10.40 23.58 -7.87
C LYS A 246 11.50 23.25 -8.89
N ALA A 247 11.93 22.00 -8.91
CA ALA A 247 12.71 21.47 -10.03
C ALA A 247 11.80 21.37 -11.26
N ASN A 248 12.31 21.78 -12.42
CA ASN A 248 11.55 21.73 -13.67
C ASN A 248 11.35 20.29 -14.18
N SER A 249 10.70 20.12 -15.33
CA SER A 249 10.45 18.80 -15.94
C SER A 249 11.72 18.03 -16.30
N LYS A 250 12.86 18.71 -16.42
CA LYS A 250 14.20 18.12 -16.64
C LYS A 250 14.99 17.94 -15.33
N GLY A 251 14.38 18.21 -14.18
CA GLY A 251 15.01 18.09 -12.87
C GLY A 251 15.94 19.25 -12.49
N ALA A 252 16.12 20.27 -13.33
CA ALA A 252 16.97 21.42 -12.98
C ALA A 252 16.23 22.36 -12.03
N PHE A 253 16.93 22.87 -11.02
CA PHE A 253 16.40 23.86 -10.07
C PHE A 253 17.34 25.07 -9.94
N SER A 254 16.76 26.21 -9.53
CA SER A 254 17.49 27.43 -9.18
C SER A 254 16.75 28.12 -8.03
N VAL A 255 17.27 27.98 -6.81
CA VAL A 255 16.70 28.58 -5.62
C VAL A 255 17.36 29.93 -5.39
N THR A 256 16.60 31.03 -5.53
CA THR A 256 17.08 32.38 -5.21
C THR A 256 17.33 32.51 -3.70
N ILE A 257 18.51 33.02 -3.33
CA ILE A 257 18.91 33.27 -1.94
C ILE A 257 19.64 34.60 -1.83
N LYS A 258 19.76 35.14 -0.61
CA LYS A 258 20.75 36.20 -0.35
C LYS A 258 22.16 35.58 -0.33
N PRO A 259 23.22 36.31 -0.75
CA PRO A 259 24.59 35.83 -0.61
C PRO A 259 24.89 35.37 0.81
N GLN A 260 25.66 34.29 0.92
CA GLN A 260 25.98 33.64 2.19
C GLN A 260 27.45 33.84 2.52
N LYS A 261 27.80 33.90 3.81
CA LYS A 261 29.20 34.10 4.22
C LYS A 261 30.08 32.94 3.74
N TYR A 262 31.32 33.23 3.39
CA TYR A 262 32.35 32.21 3.14
C TYR A 262 32.37 31.15 4.26
N LYS A 263 32.58 29.88 3.88
CA LYS A 263 32.56 28.69 4.75
C LYS A 263 31.20 28.32 5.34
N THR A 264 30.12 29.05 5.07
CA THR A 264 28.76 28.65 5.48
C THR A 264 28.40 27.31 4.86
N THR A 265 27.87 26.39 5.66
CA THR A 265 27.38 25.10 5.19
C THR A 265 25.90 25.21 4.84
N LEU A 266 25.57 24.99 3.57
CA LEU A 266 24.20 24.94 3.09
C LEU A 266 23.73 23.49 3.03
N THR A 267 22.49 23.26 3.42
CA THR A 267 21.81 21.98 3.28
C THR A 267 20.67 22.11 2.29
N VAL A 268 20.56 21.14 1.38
CA VAL A 268 19.57 21.14 0.31
C VAL A 268 18.81 19.82 0.33
N THR A 269 17.48 19.89 0.32
CA THR A 269 16.59 18.72 0.28
C THR A 269 15.55 18.89 -0.81
N ALA A 270 15.11 17.80 -1.42
CA ALA A 270 13.97 17.77 -2.33
C ALA A 270 12.77 17.10 -1.66
N LYS A 271 11.57 17.60 -1.89
CA LYS A 271 10.30 17.01 -1.47
C LYS A 271 9.47 16.67 -2.69
N ASP A 272 9.11 15.41 -2.88
CA ASP A 272 8.28 14.97 -4.01
C ASP A 272 6.80 15.40 -3.85
N LYS A 273 5.94 14.99 -4.79
CA LYS A 273 4.50 15.26 -4.75
C LYS A 273 3.76 14.49 -3.64
N ALA A 274 4.22 13.28 -3.34
CA ALA A 274 3.66 12.44 -2.29
C ALA A 274 4.00 12.95 -0.89
N GLY A 275 4.99 13.84 -0.81
CA GLY A 275 5.45 14.50 0.40
C GLY A 275 6.72 13.90 0.99
N ASN A 276 7.34 12.90 0.35
CA ASN A 276 8.58 12.30 0.81
C ASN A 276 9.75 13.28 0.56
N VAL A 277 10.70 13.31 1.48
CA VAL A 277 11.83 14.26 1.48
C VAL A 277 13.13 13.49 1.33
N SER A 278 14.01 13.96 0.47
CA SER A 278 15.31 13.34 0.22
C SER A 278 16.22 13.37 1.45
N LYS A 279 17.29 12.57 1.39
CA LYS A 279 18.49 12.85 2.19
C LYS A 279 19.00 14.26 1.89
N LYS A 280 19.68 14.87 2.88
CA LYS A 280 20.31 16.19 2.72
C LYS A 280 21.51 16.09 1.79
N ALA A 281 21.60 17.00 0.83
CA ALA A 281 22.84 17.35 0.15
C ALA A 281 23.48 18.53 0.87
N THR A 282 24.81 18.57 0.90
CA THR A 282 25.57 19.62 1.58
C THR A 282 26.53 20.29 0.62
N VAL A 283 26.55 21.62 0.62
CA VAL A 283 27.54 22.42 -0.10
C VAL A 283 28.11 23.47 0.83
N ARG A 284 29.43 23.64 0.82
CA ARG A 284 30.10 24.69 1.59
C ARG A 284 30.35 25.88 0.69
N VAL A 285 29.96 27.06 1.14
CA VAL A 285 30.15 28.32 0.42
C VAL A 285 31.65 28.57 0.25
N ALA A 286 32.08 28.62 -1.00
CA ALA A 286 33.45 28.93 -1.38
C ALA A 286 33.68 30.43 -1.35
N LYS A 287 34.95 30.83 -1.40
CA LYS A 287 35.31 32.22 -1.66
C LYS A 287 35.20 32.44 -3.18
N HIS A 288 34.64 33.58 -3.58
CA HIS A 288 34.71 34.09 -4.94
C HIS A 288 36.15 34.37 -5.35
#